data_AF-A0A1C5FZZ8-F1
#
_entry.id   AF-A0A1C5FZZ8-F1
#
_cell.length_a   1.000
_cell.length_b   1.000
_cell.length_c   1.000
_cell.angle_alpha   90.00
_cell.angle_beta   90.00
_cell.angle_gamma   90.00
#
_symmetry.space_group_name_H-M   'P 1'
#
loop_
_entity.id
_entity.type
_entity.pdbx_description
1 polymer ?
#
loop_
_entity_poly.entity_id
_entity_poly.type
_entity_poly.pdbx_seq_one_letter_code
_entity_poly.pdbx_strand_id
1 'polypeptide(L)'
;MGLELAGHPLLGAAVPLAESDGLVFTGRLGPDTHPWLAEHTVRDAVVVPGSAFVELAVRAGDQVGCDLLDELTLPAPLVLPARGGVRLQVTVGAPDGDGRRSFTVSSRAEDAAADTVWLRNAGGVLASGAPGPSFDLAQWPPTAAEAIEAEALYARLAEAGLRHGPLFQGVTAAWRRGDELFAEVRLDDDAKPGAEEFAVHPALLDAALHALHGREGARLTDVWQGVSLYAEGASALRVRIAPAGADTVSVALADATGEPVAAVDALRCRPLPDDLAGDADVVRRSLFQLDWVAPQTTSAGPDAATRRIVLGDDPFGLVTAGVAATSAPDLAALGASVEAGETAAPELVLASFAPVPSTPVSGGSDEGVAEAAHRAARRALALVQGWLADERFGDARLVIVTRGAMAADAEEGVTDLVHAPLWGLVRSAETENPGRFVLVDVDVDVAEAAEAAEAAGAAEAAGGVGAAGTAGA
;
A
#
# COMPACT_ATOMS: atom_id res chain seq x y z
N MET A 1 -6.94 -4.02 40.41
CA MET A 1 -7.21 -3.48 39.06
C MET A 1 -7.91 -4.57 38.28
N GLY A 2 -9.01 -4.28 37.58
CA GLY A 2 -9.77 -5.24 36.76
C GLY A 2 -9.37 -5.22 35.29
N LEU A 3 -8.08 -5.03 35.00
CA LEU A 3 -7.51 -5.01 33.66
C LEU A 3 -6.67 -6.28 33.48
N GLU A 4 -6.69 -6.85 32.28
CA GLU A 4 -5.82 -7.98 31.94
C GLU A 4 -4.44 -7.46 31.55
N LEU A 5 -3.38 -8.17 31.96
CA LEU A 5 -2.01 -7.86 31.53
C LEU A 5 -1.87 -8.28 30.07
N ALA A 6 -1.26 -7.41 29.25
CA ALA A 6 -0.99 -7.75 27.86
C ALA A 6 0.16 -8.77 27.71
N GLY A 7 0.98 -8.96 28.76
CA GLY A 7 2.06 -9.94 28.77
C GLY A 7 3.11 -9.71 27.68
N HIS A 8 3.42 -8.44 27.39
CA HIS A 8 4.31 -8.07 26.29
C HIS A 8 5.11 -6.81 26.66
N PRO A 9 6.41 -6.70 26.30
CA PRO A 9 7.25 -5.59 26.76
C PRO A 9 6.74 -4.19 26.37
N LEU A 10 6.16 -4.04 25.17
CA LEU A 10 5.63 -2.74 24.69
C LEU A 10 4.19 -2.44 25.14
N LEU A 11 3.48 -3.39 25.74
CA LEU A 11 2.05 -3.28 26.07
C LEU A 11 1.81 -3.62 27.54
N GLY A 12 1.19 -2.72 28.29
CA GLY A 12 0.94 -2.90 29.72
C GLY A 12 -0.37 -3.62 30.04
N ALA A 13 -1.44 -3.33 29.29
CA ALA A 13 -2.77 -3.84 29.58
C ALA A 13 -3.59 -4.09 28.30
N ALA A 14 -4.53 -5.03 28.40
CA ALA A 14 -5.54 -5.35 27.40
C ALA A 14 -6.95 -5.22 28.00
N VAL A 15 -7.87 -4.67 27.22
CA VAL A 15 -9.26 -4.39 27.63
C VAL A 15 -10.22 -4.80 26.51
N PRO A 16 -10.95 -5.91 26.67
CA PRO A 16 -12.06 -6.25 25.80
C PRO A 16 -13.15 -5.17 25.90
N LEU A 17 -13.71 -4.78 24.77
CA LEU A 17 -14.80 -3.80 24.73
C LEU A 17 -16.13 -4.51 25.00
N ALA A 18 -16.94 -3.98 25.92
CA ALA A 18 -18.19 -4.66 26.30
C ALA A 18 -19.28 -4.57 25.23
N GLU A 19 -19.24 -3.52 24.40
CA GLU A 19 -20.27 -3.21 23.39
C GLU A 19 -19.85 -3.61 21.96
N SER A 20 -18.63 -4.10 21.77
CA SER A 20 -18.13 -4.61 20.50
C SER A 20 -17.25 -5.84 20.73
N ASP A 21 -17.14 -6.74 19.75
CA ASP A 21 -16.15 -7.83 19.79
C ASP A 21 -14.73 -7.32 19.49
N GLY A 22 -14.40 -6.13 20.01
CA GLY A 22 -13.15 -5.43 19.81
C GLY A 22 -12.28 -5.43 21.06
N LEU A 23 -11.02 -5.07 20.89
CA LEU A 23 -10.00 -5.13 21.93
C LEU A 23 -9.14 -3.89 21.90
N VAL A 24 -8.81 -3.36 23.07
CA VAL A 24 -7.89 -2.23 23.22
C VAL A 24 -6.70 -2.64 24.06
N PHE A 25 -5.49 -2.43 23.54
CA PHE A 25 -4.26 -2.49 24.32
C PHE A 25 -3.76 -1.08 24.63
N THR A 26 -3.13 -0.93 25.78
CA THR A 26 -2.46 0.32 26.16
C THR A 26 -1.02 0.06 26.56
N GLY A 27 -0.12 0.94 26.12
CA GLY A 27 1.30 0.90 26.44
C GLY A 27 1.88 2.28 26.69
N ARG A 28 3.16 2.32 27.09
CA ARG A 28 3.92 3.55 27.24
C ARG A 28 5.33 3.32 26.72
N LEU A 29 5.76 4.14 25.76
CA LEU A 29 7.12 4.13 25.26
C LEU A 29 7.85 5.39 25.69
N GLY A 30 9.10 5.23 26.12
CA GLY A 30 9.98 6.34 26.46
C GLY A 30 11.38 5.82 26.72
N PRO A 31 12.41 6.68 26.65
CA PRO A 31 13.80 6.28 26.90
C PRO A 31 14.04 5.75 28.33
N ASP A 32 13.15 6.05 29.27
CA ASP A 32 13.19 5.56 30.65
C ASP A 32 12.69 4.11 30.82
N THR A 33 11.86 3.64 29.90
CA THR A 33 11.24 2.31 29.92
C THR A 33 11.84 1.38 28.87
N HIS A 34 12.20 1.94 27.72
CA HIS A 34 12.72 1.24 26.55
C HIS A 34 13.95 2.00 26.03
N PRO A 35 15.07 2.00 26.79
CA PRO A 35 16.25 2.82 26.47
C PRO A 35 16.82 2.49 25.09
N TRP A 36 16.67 1.25 24.64
CA TRP A 36 17.12 0.81 23.33
C TRP A 36 16.43 1.54 22.18
N LEU A 37 15.20 2.04 22.33
CA LEU A 37 14.53 2.80 21.26
C LEU A 37 15.30 4.07 20.89
N ALA A 38 16.09 4.64 21.82
CA ALA A 38 16.93 5.81 21.56
C ALA A 38 18.06 5.53 20.55
N GLU A 39 18.33 4.26 20.25
CA GLU A 39 19.36 3.84 19.32
C GLU A 39 18.89 3.78 17.86
N HIS A 40 17.61 4.02 17.57
CA HIS A 40 17.13 4.16 16.20
C HIS A 40 16.73 5.61 15.93
N THR A 41 17.54 6.31 15.13
CA THR A 41 17.36 7.75 14.87
C THR A 41 17.30 8.07 13.39
N VAL A 42 16.35 8.94 13.04
CA VAL A 42 16.15 9.48 11.69
C VAL A 42 16.32 10.99 11.78
N ARG A 43 17.26 11.57 11.03
CA ARG A 43 17.56 13.01 11.06
C ARG A 43 17.71 13.56 12.49
N ASP A 44 18.44 12.82 13.33
CA ASP A 44 18.72 13.10 14.75
C ASP A 44 17.50 13.03 15.71
N ALA A 45 16.30 12.66 15.21
CA ALA A 45 15.14 12.37 16.05
C ALA A 45 15.04 10.87 16.35
N VAL A 46 14.65 10.53 17.58
CA VAL A 46 14.37 9.14 17.97
C VAL A 46 13.04 8.72 17.35
N VAL A 47 13.07 7.76 16.43
CA VAL A 47 11.88 7.27 15.73
C VAL A 47 11.69 5.80 16.04
N VAL A 48 10.48 5.41 16.44
CA VAL A 48 10.16 3.99 16.65
C VAL A 48 10.19 3.26 15.29
N PRO A 49 10.96 2.16 15.15
CA PRO A 49 11.12 1.47 13.87
C PRO A 49 9.83 0.78 13.43
N GLY A 50 9.66 0.57 12.12
CA GLY A 50 8.50 -0.13 11.57
C GLY A 50 8.31 -1.54 12.12
N SER A 51 9.41 -2.22 12.41
CA SER A 51 9.44 -3.55 13.04
C SER A 51 8.72 -3.59 14.41
N ALA A 52 8.73 -2.49 15.17
CA ALA A 52 8.01 -2.43 16.44
C ALA A 52 6.48 -2.39 16.23
N PHE A 53 6.00 -1.83 15.11
CA PHE A 53 4.58 -1.88 14.77
C PHE A 53 4.15 -3.25 14.27
N VAL A 54 5.03 -3.97 13.57
CA VAL A 54 4.82 -5.39 13.23
C VAL A 54 4.65 -6.20 14.51
N GLU A 55 5.57 -6.05 15.47
CA GLU A 55 5.49 -6.75 16.76
C GLU A 55 4.17 -6.44 17.52
N LEU A 56 3.78 -5.16 17.58
CA LEU A 56 2.51 -4.76 18.21
C LEU A 56 1.30 -5.38 17.52
N ALA A 57 1.33 -5.50 16.19
CA ALA A 57 0.25 -6.06 15.39
C ALA A 57 0.16 -7.59 15.55
N VAL A 58 1.31 -8.29 15.53
CA VAL A 58 1.39 -9.74 15.78
C VAL A 58 0.84 -10.06 17.17
N ARG A 59 1.33 -9.38 18.21
CA ARG A 59 0.82 -9.58 19.57
C ARG A 59 -0.68 -9.33 19.68
N ALA A 60 -1.20 -8.32 18.98
CA ALA A 60 -2.63 -8.04 18.94
C ALA A 60 -3.41 -9.15 18.22
N GLY A 61 -2.87 -9.68 17.12
CA GLY A 61 -3.36 -10.83 16.38
C GLY A 61 -3.47 -12.09 17.23
N ASP A 62 -2.41 -12.44 17.97
CA ASP A 62 -2.37 -13.61 18.85
C ASP A 62 -3.51 -13.59 19.88
N GLN A 63 -3.83 -12.41 20.42
CA GLN A 63 -4.88 -12.25 21.42
C GLN A 63 -6.29 -12.51 20.86
N VAL A 64 -6.47 -12.32 19.55
CA VAL A 64 -7.76 -12.49 18.86
C VAL A 64 -7.77 -13.72 17.93
N GLY A 65 -6.72 -14.55 17.96
CA GLY A 65 -6.60 -15.76 17.16
C GLY A 65 -6.31 -15.52 15.68
N CYS A 66 -5.70 -14.39 15.31
CA CYS A 66 -5.26 -14.08 13.96
C CYS A 66 -3.74 -14.24 13.86
N ASP A 67 -3.29 -15.23 13.08
CA ASP A 67 -1.87 -15.61 12.92
C ASP A 67 -1.20 -14.97 11.69
N LEU A 68 -1.95 -14.18 10.91
CA LEU A 68 -1.47 -13.47 9.73
C LEU A 68 -1.66 -11.95 9.89
N LEU A 69 -0.58 -11.19 9.78
CA LEU A 69 -0.65 -9.76 9.54
C LEU A 69 -0.73 -9.54 8.03
N ASP A 70 -1.96 -9.44 7.54
CA ASP A 70 -2.28 -9.37 6.11
C ASP A 70 -1.82 -8.05 5.50
N GLU A 71 -2.04 -6.94 6.21
CA GLU A 71 -1.54 -5.62 5.80
C GLU A 71 -1.18 -4.77 7.02
N LEU A 72 -0.10 -3.99 6.92
CA LEU A 72 0.27 -2.91 7.83
C LEU A 72 0.78 -1.70 7.04
N THR A 73 0.18 -0.53 7.29
CA THR A 73 0.61 0.76 6.73
C THR A 73 1.11 1.68 7.84
N LEU A 74 2.14 2.49 7.53
CA LEU A 74 2.82 3.40 8.47
C LEU A 74 2.70 4.87 8.02
N PRO A 75 1.49 5.46 8.06
CA PRO A 75 1.22 6.79 7.52
C PRO A 75 1.96 7.92 8.26
N ALA A 76 2.34 7.73 9.52
CA ALA A 76 3.03 8.75 10.30
C ALA A 76 4.09 8.15 11.24
N PRO A 77 5.33 8.68 11.24
CA PRO A 77 6.37 8.21 12.14
C PRO A 77 5.97 8.49 13.60
N LEU A 78 6.39 7.60 14.50
CA LEU A 78 6.28 7.81 15.94
C LEU A 78 7.60 8.33 16.49
N VAL A 79 7.67 9.63 16.73
CA VAL A 79 8.84 10.29 17.31
C VAL A 79 8.75 10.24 18.83
N LEU A 80 9.80 9.76 19.50
CA LEU A 80 9.88 9.77 20.95
C LEU A 80 10.51 11.07 21.47
N PRO A 81 9.94 11.67 22.53
CA PRO A 81 10.56 12.83 23.15
C PRO A 81 11.85 12.43 23.87
N ALA A 82 12.81 13.36 23.95
CA ALA A 82 14.08 13.13 24.66
C ALA A 82 13.90 12.85 26.16
N ARG A 83 12.76 13.24 26.74
CA ARG A 83 12.37 12.98 28.14
C ARG A 83 10.88 12.69 28.22
N GLY A 84 10.47 11.91 29.22
CA GLY A 84 9.09 11.45 29.35
C GLY A 84 8.81 10.33 28.36
N GLY A 85 7.57 10.25 27.88
CA GLY A 85 7.19 9.23 26.91
C GLY A 85 5.94 9.57 26.13
N VAL A 86 5.50 8.60 25.33
CA VAL A 86 4.24 8.59 24.61
C VAL A 86 3.36 7.48 25.18
N ARG A 87 2.07 7.77 25.31
CA ARG A 87 1.05 6.74 25.51
C ARG A 87 0.75 6.11 24.17
N LEU A 88 0.64 4.79 24.16
CA LEU A 88 0.22 3.99 23.02
C LEU A 88 -1.17 3.41 23.25
N GLN A 89 -1.94 3.36 22.17
CA GLN A 89 -3.19 2.61 22.10
C GLN A 89 -3.20 1.77 20.83
N VAL A 90 -3.37 0.46 20.99
CA VAL A 90 -3.64 -0.46 19.87
C VAL A 90 -5.11 -0.84 19.95
N THR A 91 -5.88 -0.58 18.90
CA THR A 91 -7.31 -0.93 18.85
C THR A 91 -7.53 -1.95 17.75
N VAL A 92 -8.13 -3.08 18.09
CA VAL A 92 -8.55 -4.15 17.17
C VAL A 92 -10.08 -4.13 17.09
N GLY A 93 -10.60 -4.10 15.87
CA GLY A 93 -12.03 -4.12 15.60
C GLY A 93 -12.66 -5.51 15.78
N ALA A 94 -13.99 -5.53 15.69
CA ALA A 94 -14.77 -6.75 15.53
C ALA A 94 -14.37 -7.47 14.21
N PRO A 95 -14.56 -8.80 14.11
CA PRO A 95 -14.28 -9.51 12.88
C PRO A 95 -15.32 -9.12 11.81
N ASP A 96 -14.88 -9.04 10.57
CA ASP A 96 -15.79 -8.92 9.43
C ASP A 96 -16.40 -10.29 9.04
N GLY A 97 -17.07 -10.35 7.88
CA GLY A 97 -17.72 -11.56 7.39
C GLY A 97 -16.75 -12.73 7.13
N ASP A 98 -15.48 -12.42 6.88
CA ASP A 98 -14.42 -13.39 6.59
C ASP A 98 -13.53 -13.66 7.82
N GLY A 99 -13.86 -13.07 8.97
CA GLY A 99 -13.09 -13.19 10.20
C GLY A 99 -11.87 -12.28 10.27
N ARG A 100 -11.65 -11.39 9.29
CA ARG A 100 -10.55 -10.43 9.30
C ARG A 100 -10.87 -9.28 10.26
N ARG A 101 -9.83 -8.72 10.87
CA ARG A 101 -9.96 -7.67 11.88
C ARG A 101 -9.10 -6.48 11.52
N SER A 102 -9.72 -5.31 11.34
CA SER A 102 -8.97 -4.06 11.21
C SER A 102 -8.30 -3.70 12.54
N PHE A 103 -7.09 -3.15 12.49
CA PHE A 103 -6.43 -2.59 13.68
C PHE A 103 -5.81 -1.23 13.42
N THR A 104 -5.55 -0.50 14.50
CA THR A 104 -4.84 0.78 14.50
C THR A 104 -3.87 0.88 15.65
N VAL A 105 -2.74 1.54 15.44
CA VAL A 105 -1.81 1.95 16.50
C VAL A 105 -1.77 3.46 16.53
N SER A 106 -2.15 4.02 17.67
CA SER A 106 -2.16 5.46 17.89
C SER A 106 -1.32 5.86 19.08
N SER A 107 -0.71 7.04 19.01
CA SER A 107 0.10 7.59 20.08
C SER A 107 -0.34 8.98 20.50
N ARG A 108 0.01 9.35 21.72
CA ARG A 108 -0.12 10.71 22.23
C ARG A 108 0.95 10.96 23.28
N ALA A 109 1.57 12.15 23.26
CA ALA A 109 2.53 12.50 24.30
C ALA A 109 1.92 12.37 25.71
N GLU A 110 2.73 11.94 26.66
CA GLU A 110 2.29 11.67 28.03
C GLU A 110 1.81 12.93 28.75
N ASP A 111 2.50 14.05 28.51
CA ASP A 111 2.24 15.38 29.08
C ASP A 111 1.27 16.23 28.25
N ALA A 112 0.81 15.72 27.10
CA ALA A 112 -0.20 16.39 26.29
C ALA A 112 -1.50 16.62 27.07
N ALA A 113 -2.17 17.73 26.77
CA ALA A 113 -3.48 18.06 27.30
C ALA A 113 -4.49 16.94 26.98
N ALA A 114 -5.51 16.79 27.82
CA ALA A 114 -6.44 15.66 27.72
C ALA A 114 -7.24 15.65 26.40
N ASP A 115 -7.47 16.82 25.82
CA ASP A 115 -8.14 17.07 24.55
C ASP A 115 -7.19 17.01 23.33
N THR A 116 -5.88 16.87 23.55
CA THR A 116 -4.94 16.64 22.46
C THR A 116 -5.31 15.34 21.74
N VAL A 117 -5.42 15.47 20.42
CA VAL A 117 -5.81 14.40 19.50
C VAL A 117 -4.72 13.33 19.43
N TRP A 118 -5.13 12.06 19.39
CA TRP A 118 -4.21 10.94 19.17
C TRP A 118 -3.74 10.88 17.72
N LEU A 119 -2.43 10.75 17.50
CA LEU A 119 -1.83 10.54 16.19
C LEU A 119 -1.95 9.07 15.80
N ARG A 120 -2.49 8.76 14.62
CA ARG A 120 -2.49 7.40 14.08
C ARG A 120 -1.14 7.15 13.42
N ASN A 121 -0.33 6.29 14.02
CA ASN A 121 0.99 5.94 13.51
C ASN A 121 0.95 4.75 12.55
N ALA A 122 0.01 3.83 12.80
CA ALA A 122 -0.15 2.64 11.98
C ALA A 122 -1.60 2.17 11.88
N GLY A 123 -1.87 1.34 10.89
CA GLY A 123 -3.06 0.49 10.88
C GLY A 123 -3.04 -0.48 9.71
N GLY A 124 -3.99 -1.42 9.74
CA GLY A 124 -3.95 -2.53 8.82
C GLY A 124 -5.00 -3.58 9.13
N VAL A 125 -4.75 -4.80 8.65
CA VAL A 125 -5.68 -5.93 8.74
C VAL A 125 -4.96 -7.16 9.29
N LEU A 126 -5.61 -7.80 10.26
CA LEU A 126 -5.23 -9.10 10.82
C LEU A 126 -6.17 -10.17 10.24
N ALA A 127 -5.62 -11.32 9.89
CA ALA A 127 -6.34 -12.44 9.31
C ALA A 127 -5.90 -13.76 9.96
N SER A 128 -6.63 -14.83 9.68
CA SER A 128 -6.28 -16.18 10.12
C SER A 128 -5.92 -17.05 8.92
N GLY A 129 -5.10 -18.08 9.13
CA GLY A 129 -4.69 -19.01 8.09
C GLY A 129 -3.37 -18.62 7.43
N ALA A 130 -2.39 -18.17 8.24
CA ALA A 130 -1.03 -17.96 7.77
C ALA A 130 -0.53 -19.18 6.97
N PRO A 131 0.06 -18.97 5.77
CA PRO A 131 0.60 -20.07 4.99
C PRO A 131 1.77 -20.73 5.73
N GLY A 132 2.00 -22.02 5.47
CA GLY A 132 3.21 -22.68 5.97
C GLY A 132 4.49 -22.14 5.30
N PRO A 133 5.67 -22.29 5.93
CA PRO A 133 6.92 -21.77 5.38
C PRO A 133 7.26 -22.42 4.04
N SER A 134 7.62 -21.60 3.06
CA SER A 134 7.88 -22.01 1.67
C SER A 134 9.33 -21.77 1.21
N PHE A 135 10.24 -21.48 2.14
CA PHE A 135 11.65 -21.17 1.89
C PHE A 135 12.60 -22.10 2.66
N ASP A 136 13.85 -22.20 2.19
CA ASP A 136 14.94 -22.93 2.82
C ASP A 136 16.19 -22.05 2.92
N LEU A 137 16.69 -21.88 4.15
CA LEU A 137 17.92 -21.14 4.46
C LEU A 137 18.94 -22.01 5.23
N ALA A 138 18.86 -23.33 5.10
CA ALA A 138 19.80 -24.28 5.72
C ALA A 138 21.19 -24.19 5.08
N GLN A 139 21.26 -24.03 3.75
CA GLN A 139 22.53 -23.84 3.03
C GLN A 139 23.06 -22.42 3.26
N TRP A 140 24.15 -22.31 4.00
CA TRP A 140 24.72 -21.02 4.39
C TRP A 140 26.25 -21.06 4.55
N PRO A 141 26.99 -19.99 4.17
CA PRO A 141 26.54 -18.79 3.47
C PRO A 141 26.06 -19.10 2.04
N PRO A 142 25.29 -18.20 1.39
CA PRO A 142 24.80 -18.41 0.04
C PRO A 142 25.96 -18.64 -0.94
N THR A 143 25.82 -19.63 -1.82
CA THR A 143 26.86 -19.91 -2.82
C THR A 143 26.88 -18.80 -3.89
N ALA A 144 28.09 -18.41 -4.32
CA ALA A 144 28.32 -17.41 -5.36
C ALA A 144 27.73 -16.02 -5.06
N ALA A 145 27.80 -15.59 -3.80
CA ALA A 145 27.37 -14.27 -3.37
C ALA A 145 28.57 -13.37 -3.03
N GLU A 146 28.50 -12.09 -3.41
CA GLU A 146 29.50 -11.07 -3.13
C GLU A 146 29.27 -10.48 -1.73
N ALA A 147 30.33 -10.35 -0.93
CA ALA A 147 30.22 -9.81 0.42
C ALA A 147 29.86 -8.32 0.43
N ILE A 148 29.04 -7.92 1.39
CA ILE A 148 28.71 -6.53 1.72
C ILE A 148 29.37 -6.22 3.07
N GLU A 149 30.30 -5.27 3.08
CA GLU A 149 30.98 -4.83 4.31
C GLU A 149 29.99 -4.09 5.23
N ALA A 150 29.76 -4.65 6.43
CA ALA A 150 28.76 -4.15 7.38
C ALA A 150 29.12 -2.75 7.91
N GLU A 151 30.39 -2.48 8.21
CA GLU A 151 30.85 -1.18 8.68
C GLU A 151 30.61 -0.10 7.61
N ALA A 152 30.87 -0.42 6.34
CA ALA A 152 30.62 0.49 5.23
C ALA A 152 29.11 0.71 5.00
N LEU A 153 28.28 -0.31 5.25
CA LEU A 153 26.82 -0.19 5.22
C LEU A 153 26.33 0.80 6.29
N TYR A 154 26.75 0.64 7.55
CA TYR A 154 26.32 1.54 8.62
C TYR A 154 26.86 2.97 8.45
N ALA A 155 28.08 3.13 7.94
CA ALA A 155 28.61 4.45 7.62
C ALA A 155 27.73 5.19 6.59
N ARG A 156 27.34 4.52 5.50
CA ARG A 156 26.45 5.10 4.47
C ARG A 156 25.06 5.44 5.03
N LEU A 157 24.49 4.58 5.85
CA LEU A 157 23.21 4.82 6.52
C LEU A 157 23.26 6.07 7.40
N ALA A 158 24.32 6.20 8.21
CA ALA A 158 24.52 7.33 9.10
C ALA A 158 24.72 8.64 8.33
N GLU A 159 25.43 8.62 7.20
CA GLU A 159 25.58 9.76 6.30
C GLU A 159 24.25 10.19 5.67
N ALA A 160 23.39 9.22 5.34
CA ALA A 160 22.06 9.47 4.81
C ALA A 160 21.04 9.96 5.88
N GLY A 161 21.43 9.96 7.15
CA GLY A 161 20.61 10.44 8.26
C GLY A 161 19.80 9.36 8.98
N LEU A 162 20.04 8.07 8.71
CA LEU A 162 19.50 6.95 9.47
C LEU A 162 20.63 6.36 10.34
N ARG A 163 20.67 6.71 11.63
CA ARG A 163 21.73 6.26 12.55
C ARG A 163 21.18 5.21 13.49
N HIS A 164 21.91 4.10 13.54
CA HIS A 164 21.67 2.97 14.42
C HIS A 164 22.72 2.97 15.54
N GLY A 165 22.30 2.83 16.79
CA GLY A 165 23.16 2.52 17.93
C GLY A 165 23.48 1.03 17.99
N PRO A 166 24.31 0.60 18.96
CA PRO A 166 24.84 -0.76 19.05
C PRO A 166 23.80 -1.87 18.90
N LEU A 167 22.62 -1.77 19.52
CA LEU A 167 21.60 -2.81 19.48
C LEU A 167 21.00 -2.99 18.08
N PHE A 168 20.86 -1.89 17.33
CA PHE A 168 20.36 -1.91 15.97
C PHE A 168 21.44 -2.26 14.96
N GLN A 169 22.73 -2.25 15.34
CA GLN A 169 23.82 -2.65 14.45
C GLN A 169 24.00 -4.17 14.39
N GLY A 170 22.90 -4.92 14.23
CA GLY A 170 22.87 -6.39 14.34
C GLY A 170 23.46 -7.16 13.16
N VAL A 171 23.64 -6.55 11.98
CA VAL A 171 24.24 -7.21 10.81
C VAL A 171 25.69 -7.61 11.07
N THR A 172 25.95 -8.91 11.10
CA THR A 172 27.29 -9.50 11.33
C THR A 172 27.98 -9.90 10.03
N ALA A 173 27.20 -10.28 9.01
CA ALA A 173 27.68 -10.55 7.67
C ALA A 173 26.52 -10.33 6.68
N ALA A 174 26.83 -9.88 5.47
CA ALA A 174 25.84 -9.70 4.42
C ALA A 174 26.43 -10.03 3.05
N TRP A 175 25.57 -10.47 2.13
CA TRP A 175 25.96 -10.87 0.79
C TRP A 175 24.93 -10.46 -0.25
N ARG A 176 25.36 -10.38 -1.51
CA ARG A 176 24.52 -10.14 -2.68
C ARG A 176 24.70 -11.23 -3.72
N ARG A 177 23.59 -11.70 -4.29
CA ARG A 177 23.59 -12.58 -5.46
C ARG A 177 22.55 -12.11 -6.46
N GLY A 178 23.00 -11.43 -7.53
CA GLY A 178 22.09 -10.73 -8.44
C GLY A 178 21.30 -9.67 -7.68
N ASP A 179 19.97 -9.78 -7.72
CA ASP A 179 19.04 -8.90 -7.01
C ASP A 179 18.62 -9.43 -5.63
N GLU A 180 19.10 -10.62 -5.24
CA GLU A 180 18.90 -11.15 -3.89
C GLU A 180 19.95 -10.62 -2.92
N LEU A 181 19.50 -10.31 -1.71
CA LEU A 181 20.34 -9.94 -0.58
C LEU A 181 20.21 -10.98 0.53
N PHE A 182 21.31 -11.21 1.22
CA PHE A 182 21.39 -12.14 2.33
C PHE A 182 22.09 -11.48 3.51
N ALA A 183 21.66 -11.80 4.74
CA ALA A 183 22.31 -11.29 5.94
C ALA A 183 22.28 -12.30 7.08
N GLU A 184 23.35 -12.30 7.89
CA GLU A 184 23.35 -12.85 9.25
C GLU A 184 23.19 -11.70 10.23
N VAL A 185 22.18 -11.78 11.08
CA VAL A 185 21.84 -10.73 12.05
C VAL A 185 21.78 -11.33 13.44
N ARG A 186 22.31 -10.62 14.44
CA ARG A 186 22.33 -11.07 15.83
C ARG A 186 22.03 -9.92 16.77
N LEU A 187 21.22 -10.18 17.81
CA LEU A 187 21.14 -9.29 18.96
C LEU A 187 22.38 -9.42 19.81
N ASP A 188 22.86 -8.30 20.35
CA ASP A 188 23.96 -8.30 21.31
C ASP A 188 23.60 -9.14 22.55
N ASP A 189 24.59 -9.84 23.11
CA ASP A 189 24.41 -10.73 24.26
C ASP A 189 23.95 -9.96 25.50
N ASP A 190 24.37 -8.70 25.64
CA ASP A 190 23.96 -7.80 26.73
C ASP A 190 22.50 -7.32 26.62
N ALA A 191 21.89 -7.46 25.43
CA ALA A 191 20.50 -7.11 25.17
C ALA A 191 19.56 -8.32 25.11
N LYS A 192 20.08 -9.54 25.32
CA LYS A 192 19.28 -10.77 25.37
C LYS A 192 18.21 -10.81 26.46
N PRO A 193 18.41 -10.29 27.69
CA PRO A 193 17.39 -10.41 28.72
C PRO A 193 16.08 -9.73 28.28
N GLY A 194 15.00 -10.50 28.09
CA GLY A 194 13.70 -10.02 27.65
C GLY A 194 13.48 -10.03 26.14
N ALA A 195 14.47 -10.41 25.33
CA ALA A 195 14.28 -10.60 23.89
C ALA A 195 13.34 -11.77 23.58
N GLU A 196 13.33 -12.78 24.46
CA GLU A 196 12.43 -13.93 24.46
C GLU A 196 10.97 -13.59 24.77
N GLU A 197 10.68 -12.38 25.25
CA GLU A 197 9.31 -11.91 25.52
C GLU A 197 8.65 -11.30 24.27
N PHE A 198 9.40 -11.18 23.18
CA PHE A 198 8.92 -10.73 21.87
C PHE A 198 8.73 -11.91 20.93
N ALA A 199 7.79 -11.79 20.00
CA ALA A 199 7.70 -12.71 18.87
C ALA A 199 9.00 -12.65 18.05
N VAL A 200 9.36 -11.46 17.57
CA VAL A 200 10.72 -11.16 17.09
C VAL A 200 11.10 -9.79 17.60
N HIS A 201 12.19 -9.70 18.37
CA HIS A 201 12.62 -8.43 18.96
C HIS A 201 12.72 -7.33 17.86
N PRO A 202 12.11 -6.14 18.04
CA PRO A 202 12.04 -5.14 16.97
C PRO A 202 13.40 -4.70 16.40
N ALA A 203 14.43 -4.57 17.24
CA ALA A 203 15.78 -4.26 16.76
C ALA A 203 16.41 -5.38 15.90
N LEU A 204 16.05 -6.65 16.15
CA LEU A 204 16.52 -7.79 15.35
C LEU A 204 15.83 -7.81 13.98
N LEU A 205 14.50 -7.62 13.98
CA LEU A 205 13.72 -7.54 12.75
C LEU A 205 14.09 -6.31 11.91
N ASP A 206 14.37 -5.16 12.54
CA ASP A 206 14.84 -3.96 11.85
C ASP A 206 16.21 -4.21 11.19
N ALA A 207 17.16 -4.76 11.95
CA ALA A 207 18.49 -5.07 11.45
C ALA A 207 18.49 -6.12 10.32
N ALA A 208 17.49 -7.01 10.27
CA ALA A 208 17.27 -7.93 9.16
C ALA A 208 17.09 -7.20 7.82
N LEU A 209 16.57 -5.98 7.83
CA LEU A 209 16.28 -5.19 6.64
C LEU A 209 17.45 -4.30 6.21
N HIS A 210 18.52 -4.20 6.99
CA HIS A 210 19.59 -3.23 6.74
C HIS A 210 20.31 -3.42 5.41
N ALA A 211 20.40 -4.67 4.92
CA ALA A 211 21.00 -4.96 3.62
C ALA A 211 20.30 -4.25 2.44
N LEU A 212 19.00 -3.92 2.57
CA LEU A 212 18.21 -3.21 1.55
C LEU A 212 18.76 -1.82 1.22
N HIS A 213 19.28 -1.11 2.23
CA HIS A 213 19.65 0.29 2.10
C HIS A 213 20.95 0.54 1.31
N GLY A 214 21.60 -0.53 0.81
CA GLY A 214 22.92 -0.47 0.20
C GLY A 214 23.00 0.13 -1.21
N ARG A 215 21.91 0.21 -2.00
CA ARG A 215 21.92 0.78 -3.37
C ARG A 215 21.11 2.06 -3.54
N GLU A 216 20.01 2.19 -2.82
CA GLU A 216 19.03 3.27 -3.05
C GLU A 216 19.00 4.33 -1.94
N GLY A 217 19.98 4.27 -1.03
CA GLY A 217 20.05 5.16 0.14
C GLY A 217 19.21 4.66 1.31
N ALA A 218 19.19 5.46 2.38
CA ALA A 218 18.39 5.16 3.56
C ALA A 218 16.89 5.33 3.27
N ARG A 219 16.11 4.36 3.73
CA ARG A 219 14.66 4.30 3.56
C ARG A 219 14.03 3.89 4.89
N LEU A 220 12.74 4.17 5.05
CA LEU A 220 11.92 3.60 6.12
C LEU A 220 10.98 2.57 5.51
N THR A 221 10.67 1.54 6.28
CA THR A 221 9.57 0.62 5.95
C THR A 221 8.26 1.38 5.95
N ASP A 222 7.35 1.04 5.04
CA ASP A 222 6.11 1.79 4.84
C ASP A 222 4.88 0.89 4.83
N VAL A 223 4.86 -0.08 3.92
CA VAL A 223 3.76 -1.04 3.76
C VAL A 223 4.31 -2.45 3.90
N TRP A 224 3.74 -3.23 4.79
CA TRP A 224 4.03 -4.65 4.98
C TRP A 224 2.80 -5.46 4.62
N GLN A 225 3.00 -6.54 3.88
CA GLN A 225 1.94 -7.44 3.45
C GLN A 225 2.35 -8.88 3.70
N GLY A 226 1.39 -9.68 4.16
CA GLY A 226 1.57 -11.11 4.37
C GLY A 226 2.68 -11.44 5.38
N VAL A 227 2.71 -10.78 6.53
CA VAL A 227 3.67 -11.11 7.58
C VAL A 227 3.18 -12.32 8.37
N SER A 228 3.94 -13.42 8.30
CA SER A 228 3.64 -14.69 8.96
C SER A 228 4.77 -15.07 9.92
N LEU A 229 4.43 -15.51 11.14
CA LEU A 229 5.38 -15.96 12.15
C LEU A 229 5.29 -17.49 12.34
N TYR A 230 6.44 -18.16 12.42
CA TYR A 230 6.56 -19.60 12.57
C TYR A 230 7.22 -20.02 13.89
N ALA A 231 8.08 -19.16 14.44
CA ALA A 231 8.77 -19.38 15.70
C ALA A 231 9.02 -18.04 16.42
N GLU A 232 9.04 -18.08 17.75
CA GLU A 232 9.20 -16.90 18.62
C GLU A 232 10.58 -16.87 19.31
N GLY A 233 10.98 -15.70 19.80
CA GLY A 233 12.14 -15.55 20.70
C GLY A 233 13.51 -15.77 20.03
N ALA A 234 13.58 -15.63 18.70
CA ALA A 234 14.85 -15.71 17.98
C ALA A 234 15.80 -14.59 18.42
N SER A 235 17.07 -14.92 18.68
CA SER A 235 18.14 -13.94 18.98
C SER A 235 19.13 -13.75 17.82
N ALA A 236 19.01 -14.56 16.78
CA ALA A 236 19.84 -14.53 15.59
C ALA A 236 19.02 -14.97 14.37
N LEU A 237 19.22 -14.30 13.24
CA LEU A 237 18.50 -14.55 12.00
C LEU A 237 19.46 -14.74 10.82
N ARG A 238 19.15 -15.71 9.96
CA ARG A 238 19.54 -15.72 8.56
C ARG A 238 18.41 -15.10 7.76
N VAL A 239 18.77 -14.17 6.88
CA VAL A 239 17.81 -13.37 6.12
C VAL A 239 18.04 -13.59 4.64
N ARG A 240 16.97 -13.75 3.87
CA ARG A 240 16.98 -13.60 2.42
C ARG A 240 15.94 -12.56 2.02
N ILE A 241 16.36 -11.61 1.19
CA ILE A 241 15.51 -10.57 0.63
C ILE A 241 15.57 -10.67 -0.88
N ALA A 242 14.41 -10.74 -1.53
CA ALA A 242 14.31 -10.90 -2.97
C ALA A 242 13.22 -9.98 -3.55
N PRO A 243 13.33 -9.53 -4.82
CA PRO A 243 12.27 -8.76 -5.47
C PRO A 243 10.93 -9.49 -5.44
N ALA A 244 9.84 -8.75 -5.17
CA ALA A 244 8.47 -9.27 -5.15
C ALA A 244 7.49 -8.42 -5.98
N GLY A 245 8.00 -7.44 -6.73
CA GLY A 245 7.23 -6.50 -7.53
C GLY A 245 8.14 -5.39 -8.06
N ALA A 246 7.56 -4.32 -8.61
CA ALA A 246 8.33 -3.19 -9.14
C ALA A 246 9.02 -2.37 -8.03
N ASP A 247 8.37 -2.21 -6.88
CA ASP A 247 8.83 -1.39 -5.74
C ASP A 247 8.78 -2.15 -4.39
N THR A 248 8.59 -3.47 -4.43
CA THR A 248 8.46 -4.33 -3.25
C THR A 248 9.47 -5.46 -3.20
N VAL A 249 9.79 -5.89 -1.98
CA VAL A 249 10.65 -7.05 -1.71
C VAL A 249 9.95 -8.05 -0.81
N SER A 250 10.21 -9.33 -1.01
CA SER A 250 9.88 -10.39 -0.05
C SER A 250 11.03 -10.58 0.93
N VAL A 251 10.72 -11.00 2.16
CA VAL A 251 11.70 -11.26 3.21
C VAL A 251 11.43 -12.62 3.82
N ALA A 252 12.46 -13.48 3.83
CA ALA A 252 12.44 -14.76 4.52
C ALA A 252 13.43 -14.74 5.68
N LEU A 253 12.96 -15.10 6.88
CA LEU A 253 13.73 -15.12 8.11
C LEU A 253 13.79 -16.54 8.65
N ALA A 254 15.01 -17.04 8.87
CA ALA A 254 15.27 -18.30 9.54
C ALA A 254 16.20 -18.08 10.73
N ASP A 255 16.26 -19.02 11.66
CA ASP A 255 17.21 -18.98 12.76
C ASP A 255 18.65 -19.30 12.28
N ALA A 256 19.59 -19.39 13.23
CA ALA A 256 20.99 -19.71 12.93
C ALA A 256 21.22 -21.12 12.35
N THR A 257 20.24 -22.01 12.41
CA THR A 257 20.27 -23.37 11.86
C THR A 257 19.57 -23.47 10.50
N GLY A 258 18.74 -22.49 10.15
CA GLY A 258 17.96 -22.47 8.91
C GLY A 258 16.49 -22.82 9.11
N GLU A 259 16.04 -23.04 10.35
CA GLU A 259 14.63 -23.27 10.67
C GLU A 259 13.82 -21.97 10.50
N PRO A 260 12.65 -21.99 9.82
CA PRO A 260 11.84 -20.80 9.58
C PRO A 260 11.42 -20.07 10.86
N VAL A 261 11.58 -18.75 10.87
CA VAL A 261 11.15 -17.85 11.96
C VAL A 261 9.98 -16.99 11.50
N ALA A 262 10.10 -16.31 10.37
CA ALA A 262 9.03 -15.50 9.81
C ALA A 262 9.17 -15.30 8.30
N ALA A 263 8.09 -14.85 7.65
CA ALA A 263 8.07 -14.40 6.25
C ALA A 263 7.35 -13.06 6.12
N VAL A 264 7.73 -12.29 5.11
CA VAL A 264 7.01 -11.11 4.60
C VAL A 264 6.86 -11.29 3.10
N ASP A 265 5.62 -11.33 2.61
CA ASP A 265 5.35 -11.54 1.19
C ASP A 265 5.74 -10.33 0.35
N ALA A 266 5.39 -9.12 0.82
CA ALA A 266 5.78 -7.87 0.20
C ALA A 266 6.03 -6.77 1.23
N LEU A 267 7.18 -6.11 1.10
CA LEU A 267 7.58 -4.94 1.87
C LEU A 267 7.90 -3.81 0.91
N ARG A 268 7.18 -2.68 1.08
CA ARG A 268 7.49 -1.41 0.42
C ARG A 268 8.27 -0.52 1.38
N CYS A 269 9.32 0.12 0.86
CA CYS A 269 10.11 1.11 1.59
C CYS A 269 10.00 2.49 0.93
N ARG A 270 9.97 3.54 1.74
CA ARG A 270 9.91 4.93 1.28
C ARG A 270 11.16 5.73 1.66
N PRO A 271 11.52 6.79 0.91
CA PRO A 271 12.59 7.69 1.31
C PRO A 271 12.39 8.25 2.72
N LEU A 272 13.49 8.62 3.38
CA LEU A 272 13.41 9.32 4.66
C LEU A 272 12.60 10.63 4.49
N PRO A 273 11.64 10.93 5.38
CA PRO A 273 10.92 12.18 5.31
C PRO A 273 11.87 13.37 5.57
N ASP A 274 11.65 14.48 4.87
CA ASP A 274 12.41 15.72 5.07
C ASP A 274 12.04 16.41 6.38
N ASP A 275 10.78 16.25 6.82
CA ASP A 275 10.27 16.75 8.09
C ASP A 275 9.64 15.62 8.91
N LEU A 276 10.13 15.45 10.14
CA LEU A 276 9.61 14.52 11.13
C LEU A 276 8.67 15.21 12.13
N ALA A 277 8.69 16.54 12.18
CA ALA A 277 7.84 17.38 13.01
C ALA A 277 6.54 17.73 12.28
N GLY A 278 5.89 16.71 11.71
CA GLY A 278 4.50 16.85 11.28
C GLY A 278 3.63 17.04 12.52
N ASP A 279 3.34 18.29 12.88
CA ASP A 279 2.41 18.62 13.94
C ASP A 279 1.07 17.94 13.62
N ALA A 280 0.70 16.93 14.41
CA ALA A 280 -0.45 16.05 14.12
C ALA A 280 -1.76 16.84 13.99
N ASP A 281 -1.82 18.03 14.60
CA ASP A 281 -2.93 18.98 14.52
C ASP A 281 -2.92 19.80 13.22
N VAL A 282 -1.74 20.01 12.61
CA VAL A 282 -1.60 20.65 11.29
C VAL A 282 -2.04 19.69 10.20
N VAL A 283 -1.59 18.43 10.18
CA VAL A 283 -1.95 17.47 9.11
C VAL A 283 -3.47 17.22 9.04
N ARG A 284 -4.19 17.22 10.18
CA ARG A 284 -5.66 17.06 10.16
C ARG A 284 -6.43 18.34 9.87
N ARG A 285 -5.83 19.52 10.09
CA ARG A 285 -6.42 20.83 9.73
C ARG A 285 -5.95 21.33 8.36
N SER A 286 -5.02 20.61 7.74
CA SER A 286 -4.63 20.83 6.35
C SER A 286 -5.78 20.48 5.43
N LEU A 287 -6.00 21.32 4.43
CA LEU A 287 -6.80 20.94 3.28
C LEU A 287 -5.93 19.98 2.46
N PHE A 288 -6.40 18.75 2.31
CA PHE A 288 -5.79 17.80 1.39
C PHE A 288 -6.14 18.24 -0.03
N GLN A 289 -5.11 18.37 -0.88
CA GLN A 289 -5.29 18.54 -2.31
C GLN A 289 -5.03 17.19 -2.97
N LEU A 290 -5.86 16.87 -3.97
CA LEU A 290 -5.60 15.75 -4.85
C LEU A 290 -4.43 16.14 -5.76
N ASP A 291 -3.30 15.46 -5.62
CA ASP A 291 -2.14 15.60 -6.50
C ASP A 291 -2.18 14.46 -7.52
N TRP A 292 -2.29 14.82 -8.80
CA TRP A 292 -2.37 13.86 -9.89
C TRP A 292 -0.95 13.58 -10.40
N VAL A 293 -0.54 12.30 -10.36
CA VAL A 293 0.80 11.88 -10.79
C VAL A 293 0.71 11.32 -12.19
N ALA A 294 1.54 11.82 -13.10
CA ALA A 294 1.63 11.29 -14.45
C ALA A 294 2.06 9.81 -14.40
N PRO A 295 1.32 8.89 -15.04
CA PRO A 295 1.69 7.50 -15.06
C PRO A 295 2.99 7.30 -15.83
N GLN A 296 3.79 6.31 -15.42
CA GLN A 296 4.95 5.89 -16.20
C GLN A 296 4.47 5.06 -17.39
N THR A 297 4.56 5.62 -18.59
CA THR A 297 4.24 4.91 -19.84
C THR A 297 5.36 3.95 -20.19
N THR A 298 5.08 2.65 -20.13
CA THR A 298 5.90 1.64 -20.79
C THR A 298 5.37 1.42 -22.20
N SER A 299 6.23 1.57 -23.21
CA SER A 299 5.84 1.30 -24.60
C SER A 299 5.27 -0.11 -24.72
N ALA A 300 3.99 -0.18 -25.07
CA ALA A 300 3.32 -1.45 -25.26
C ALA A 300 3.92 -2.16 -26.48
N GLY A 301 4.02 -3.50 -26.42
CA GLY A 301 4.44 -4.29 -27.58
C GLY A 301 3.49 -4.06 -28.77
N PRO A 302 3.94 -4.32 -30.01
CA PRO A 302 3.20 -4.02 -31.24
C PRO A 302 1.82 -4.73 -31.38
N ASP A 303 1.47 -5.60 -30.45
CA ASP A 303 0.23 -6.39 -30.43
C ASP A 303 -0.74 -5.98 -29.31
N ALA A 304 -0.44 -4.96 -28.50
CA ALA A 304 -1.28 -4.61 -27.34
C ALA A 304 -2.68 -4.09 -27.73
N ALA A 305 -2.84 -3.52 -28.93
CA ALA A 305 -4.13 -3.03 -29.40
C ALA A 305 -5.11 -4.16 -29.79
N THR A 306 -4.63 -5.36 -30.12
CA THR A 306 -5.49 -6.46 -30.64
C THR A 306 -6.41 -7.06 -29.58
N ARG A 307 -6.13 -6.83 -28.29
CA ARG A 307 -6.96 -7.27 -27.16
C ARG A 307 -7.75 -6.13 -26.51
N ARG A 308 -7.84 -4.98 -27.17
CA ARG A 308 -8.57 -3.80 -26.69
C ARG A 308 -9.76 -3.52 -27.61
N ILE A 309 -10.94 -3.38 -27.03
CA ILE A 309 -12.20 -3.23 -27.77
C ILE A 309 -12.97 -2.02 -27.24
N VAL A 310 -13.46 -1.16 -28.13
CA VAL A 310 -14.39 -0.08 -27.76
C VAL A 310 -15.81 -0.62 -27.70
N LEU A 311 -16.55 -0.27 -26.65
CA LEU A 311 -17.94 -0.65 -26.43
C LEU A 311 -18.88 0.49 -26.81
N GLY A 312 -19.72 0.25 -27.80
CA GLY A 312 -20.66 1.21 -28.37
C GLY A 312 -19.99 2.18 -29.34
N ASP A 313 -20.54 3.39 -29.39
CA ASP A 313 -20.01 4.46 -30.22
C ASP A 313 -18.59 4.86 -29.76
N ASP A 314 -17.75 5.27 -30.71
CA ASP A 314 -16.40 5.76 -30.47
C ASP A 314 -16.30 7.28 -30.72
N PRO A 315 -16.91 8.12 -29.86
CA PRO A 315 -16.91 9.57 -30.03
C PRO A 315 -15.52 10.19 -29.83
N PHE A 316 -14.58 9.43 -29.25
CA PHE A 316 -13.21 9.88 -28.99
C PHE A 316 -12.23 9.40 -30.06
N GLY A 317 -12.65 8.56 -31.01
CA GLY A 317 -11.81 8.08 -32.11
C GLY A 317 -10.72 7.10 -31.69
N LEU A 318 -10.90 6.39 -30.58
CA LEU A 318 -9.95 5.44 -29.99
C LEU A 318 -9.54 4.32 -30.96
N VAL A 319 -10.46 3.83 -31.81
CA VAL A 319 -10.13 2.83 -32.83
C VAL A 319 -9.25 3.43 -33.91
N THR A 320 -9.59 4.63 -34.38
CA THR A 320 -8.82 5.32 -35.44
C THR A 320 -7.43 5.72 -34.96
N ALA A 321 -7.31 6.01 -33.66
CA ALA A 321 -6.08 6.33 -32.97
C ALA A 321 -5.17 5.12 -32.70
N GLY A 322 -5.65 3.89 -32.95
CA GLY A 322 -4.91 2.66 -32.68
C GLY A 322 -4.90 2.23 -31.22
N VAL A 323 -5.74 2.84 -30.37
CA VAL A 323 -5.89 2.47 -28.96
C VAL A 323 -6.59 1.12 -28.81
N ALA A 324 -7.56 0.88 -29.67
CA ALA A 324 -8.33 -0.35 -29.74
C ALA A 324 -8.35 -0.87 -31.17
N ALA A 325 -8.33 -2.20 -31.34
CA ALA A 325 -8.35 -2.79 -32.68
C ALA A 325 -9.73 -2.69 -33.35
N THR A 326 -10.81 -2.71 -32.57
CA THR A 326 -12.17 -2.72 -33.10
C THR A 326 -13.19 -2.19 -32.08
N SER A 327 -14.45 -2.07 -32.50
CA SER A 327 -15.58 -1.77 -31.63
C SER A 327 -16.66 -2.84 -31.69
N ALA A 328 -17.36 -3.04 -30.58
CA ALA A 328 -18.55 -3.87 -30.46
C ALA A 328 -19.75 -2.99 -30.07
N PRO A 329 -20.95 -3.22 -30.61
CA PRO A 329 -22.08 -2.30 -30.40
C PRO A 329 -22.59 -2.29 -28.95
N ASP A 330 -22.54 -3.43 -28.26
CA ASP A 330 -22.88 -3.57 -26.85
C ASP A 330 -22.22 -4.80 -26.24
N LEU A 331 -22.38 -4.97 -24.92
CA LEU A 331 -21.74 -6.04 -24.16
C LEU A 331 -22.24 -7.43 -24.58
N ALA A 332 -23.51 -7.54 -24.97
CA ALA A 332 -24.11 -8.80 -25.39
C ALA A 332 -23.54 -9.27 -26.74
N ALA A 333 -23.39 -8.35 -27.69
CA ALA A 333 -22.77 -8.62 -28.99
C ALA A 333 -21.29 -8.99 -28.84
N LEU A 334 -20.57 -8.31 -27.95
CA LEU A 334 -19.18 -8.67 -27.62
C LEU A 334 -19.09 -10.09 -27.05
N GLY A 335 -19.93 -10.41 -26.06
CA GLY A 335 -19.97 -11.74 -25.45
C GLY A 335 -20.28 -12.84 -26.46
N ALA A 336 -21.25 -12.61 -27.36
CA ALA A 336 -21.57 -13.56 -28.43
C ALA A 336 -20.42 -13.78 -29.42
N SER A 337 -19.67 -12.73 -29.76
CA SER A 337 -18.52 -12.81 -30.66
C SER A 337 -17.35 -13.58 -30.04
N VAL A 338 -17.10 -13.39 -28.74
CA VAL A 338 -16.09 -14.13 -27.97
C VAL A 338 -16.47 -15.61 -27.86
N GLU A 339 -17.73 -15.92 -27.56
CA GLU A 339 -18.24 -17.30 -27.52
C GLU A 339 -18.15 -18.02 -28.86
N ALA A 340 -18.43 -17.31 -29.95
CA ALA A 340 -18.32 -17.85 -31.30
C ALA A 340 -16.85 -18.04 -31.75
N GLY A 341 -15.88 -17.53 -31.00
CA GLY A 341 -14.46 -17.53 -31.35
C GLY A 341 -14.10 -16.59 -32.50
N GLU A 342 -14.99 -15.64 -32.83
CA GLU A 342 -14.77 -14.63 -33.87
C GLU A 342 -13.89 -13.48 -33.35
N THR A 343 -13.94 -13.22 -32.06
CA THR A 343 -13.09 -12.23 -31.36
C THR A 343 -12.35 -12.91 -30.22
N ALA A 344 -11.04 -12.65 -30.10
CA ALA A 344 -10.27 -13.12 -28.95
C ALA A 344 -10.79 -12.48 -27.65
N ALA A 345 -10.63 -13.16 -26.52
CA ALA A 345 -11.00 -12.59 -25.23
C ALA A 345 -10.26 -11.25 -25.00
N PRO A 346 -10.98 -10.14 -24.76
CA PRO A 346 -10.35 -8.85 -24.58
C PRO A 346 -9.66 -8.76 -23.22
N GLU A 347 -8.56 -8.01 -23.15
CA GLU A 347 -7.94 -7.61 -21.89
C GLU A 347 -8.59 -6.32 -21.37
N LEU A 348 -8.89 -5.38 -22.27
CA LEU A 348 -9.53 -4.10 -21.94
C LEU A 348 -10.74 -3.85 -22.84
N VAL A 349 -11.84 -3.46 -22.21
CA VAL A 349 -13.05 -2.99 -22.89
C VAL A 349 -13.28 -1.54 -22.53
N LEU A 350 -13.27 -0.65 -23.52
CA LEU A 350 -13.34 0.80 -23.32
C LEU A 350 -14.75 1.31 -23.61
N ALA A 351 -15.44 1.84 -22.61
CA ALA A 351 -16.77 2.43 -22.76
C ALA A 351 -16.70 3.96 -22.67
N SER A 352 -17.03 4.61 -23.79
CA SER A 352 -16.95 6.06 -23.93
C SER A 352 -18.22 6.77 -23.45
N PHE A 353 -18.01 7.80 -22.64
CA PHE A 353 -19.02 8.71 -22.13
C PHE A 353 -18.63 10.14 -22.53
N ALA A 354 -19.01 10.51 -23.76
CA ALA A 354 -18.71 11.82 -24.31
C ALA A 354 -19.84 12.82 -24.08
N PRO A 355 -19.50 14.11 -23.87
CA PRO A 355 -20.49 15.17 -23.95
C PRO A 355 -21.21 15.11 -25.30
N VAL A 356 -22.55 15.09 -25.27
CA VAL A 356 -23.32 15.27 -26.50
C VAL A 356 -23.15 16.74 -26.91
N PRO A 357 -22.75 17.08 -28.14
CA PRO A 357 -22.74 18.47 -28.58
C PRO A 357 -24.17 18.99 -28.49
N SER A 358 -24.42 19.82 -27.47
CA SER A 358 -25.72 20.42 -27.25
C SER A 358 -26.09 21.20 -28.51
N THR A 359 -27.12 20.77 -29.22
CA THR A 359 -27.90 21.72 -30.02
C THR A 359 -28.35 22.80 -29.04
N PRO A 360 -28.17 24.09 -29.34
CA PRO A 360 -28.49 25.15 -28.39
C PRO A 360 -30.01 25.17 -28.19
N VAL A 361 -30.50 24.41 -27.22
CA VAL A 361 -31.85 24.57 -26.70
C VAL A 361 -31.82 25.90 -25.96
N SER A 362 -32.46 26.91 -26.55
CA SER A 362 -32.64 28.20 -25.91
C SER A 362 -33.33 27.99 -24.56
N GLY A 363 -32.58 28.13 -23.47
CA GLY A 363 -33.04 27.92 -22.10
C GLY A 363 -32.44 26.68 -21.43
N GLY A 364 -31.12 26.67 -21.22
CA GLY A 364 -30.47 25.70 -20.32
C GLY A 364 -30.86 26.00 -18.88
N SER A 365 -31.83 25.27 -18.34
CA SER A 365 -32.10 25.22 -16.91
C SER A 365 -31.16 24.17 -16.28
N ASP A 366 -30.69 24.42 -15.06
CA ASP A 366 -29.89 23.46 -14.27
C ASP A 366 -30.56 22.08 -14.16
N GLU A 367 -31.89 22.04 -14.27
CA GLU A 367 -32.73 20.85 -14.31
C GLU A 367 -32.40 19.91 -15.48
N GLY A 368 -31.97 20.45 -16.63
CA GLY A 368 -31.56 19.67 -17.81
C GLY A 368 -30.22 18.96 -17.64
N VAL A 369 -29.25 19.60 -16.97
CA VAL A 369 -27.94 19.00 -16.66
C VAL A 369 -28.10 17.90 -15.63
N ALA A 370 -28.91 18.14 -14.59
CA ALA A 370 -29.20 17.14 -13.58
C ALA A 370 -29.84 15.89 -14.20
N GLU A 371 -30.86 16.02 -15.05
CA GLU A 371 -31.51 14.87 -15.69
C GLU A 371 -30.55 14.13 -16.64
N ALA A 372 -29.71 14.85 -17.38
CA ALA A 372 -28.68 14.24 -18.21
C ALA A 372 -27.66 13.44 -17.37
N ALA A 373 -27.22 13.99 -16.25
CA ALA A 373 -26.30 13.33 -15.32
C ALA A 373 -26.90 12.05 -14.72
N HIS A 374 -28.17 12.10 -14.30
CA HIS A 374 -28.87 10.90 -13.82
C HIS A 374 -28.98 9.82 -14.90
N ARG A 375 -29.23 10.21 -16.16
CA ARG A 375 -29.29 9.27 -17.28
C ARG A 375 -27.91 8.63 -17.55
N ALA A 376 -26.85 9.42 -17.55
CA ALA A 376 -25.48 8.95 -17.71
C ALA A 376 -25.09 7.98 -16.58
N ALA A 377 -25.36 8.35 -15.32
CA ALA A 377 -25.10 7.50 -14.16
C ALA A 377 -25.87 6.17 -14.22
N ARG A 378 -27.16 6.18 -14.62
CA ARG A 378 -27.94 4.94 -14.81
C ARG A 378 -27.38 4.06 -15.92
N ARG A 379 -26.91 4.65 -17.03
CA ARG A 379 -26.25 3.91 -18.12
C ARG A 379 -24.96 3.26 -17.63
N ALA A 380 -24.11 4.00 -16.90
CA ALA A 380 -22.89 3.47 -16.32
C ALA A 380 -23.16 2.37 -15.29
N LEU A 381 -24.14 2.56 -14.41
CA LEU A 381 -24.55 1.54 -13.44
C LEU A 381 -24.99 0.25 -14.12
N ALA A 382 -25.84 0.34 -15.15
CA ALA A 382 -26.30 -0.83 -15.89
C ALA A 382 -25.15 -1.57 -16.59
N LEU A 383 -24.17 -0.81 -17.12
CA LEU A 383 -22.97 -1.39 -17.71
C LEU A 383 -22.10 -2.10 -16.68
N VAL A 384 -21.84 -1.47 -15.53
CA VAL A 384 -21.07 -2.05 -14.42
C VAL A 384 -21.73 -3.33 -13.91
N GLN A 385 -23.05 -3.30 -13.70
CA GLN A 385 -23.80 -4.48 -13.25
C GLN A 385 -23.77 -5.60 -14.30
N GLY A 386 -23.94 -5.26 -15.58
CA GLY A 386 -23.85 -6.23 -16.68
C GLY A 386 -22.45 -6.84 -16.81
N TRP A 387 -21.41 -6.03 -16.64
CA TRP A 387 -20.01 -6.46 -16.68
C TRP A 387 -19.68 -7.45 -15.55
N LEU A 388 -20.12 -7.17 -14.33
CA LEU A 388 -19.87 -8.03 -13.18
C LEU A 388 -20.68 -9.34 -13.24
N ALA A 389 -21.87 -9.31 -13.83
CA ALA A 389 -22.71 -10.49 -13.99
C ALA A 389 -22.21 -11.45 -15.09
N ASP A 390 -21.30 -11.01 -15.95
CA ASP A 390 -20.83 -11.77 -17.11
C ASP A 390 -19.45 -12.39 -16.84
N GLU A 391 -19.45 -13.66 -16.44
CA GLU A 391 -18.25 -14.42 -16.08
C GLU A 391 -17.23 -14.53 -17.22
N ARG A 392 -17.65 -14.36 -18.48
CA ARG A 392 -16.77 -14.41 -19.66
C ARG A 392 -15.70 -13.32 -19.65
N PHE A 393 -15.94 -12.24 -18.92
CA PHE A 393 -15.04 -11.10 -18.78
C PHE A 393 -14.35 -11.04 -17.41
N GLY A 394 -14.29 -12.17 -16.69
CA GLY A 394 -13.67 -12.25 -15.36
C GLY A 394 -12.21 -11.79 -15.31
N ASP A 395 -11.46 -12.07 -16.38
CA ASP A 395 -10.04 -11.73 -16.51
C ASP A 395 -9.80 -10.39 -17.25
N ALA A 396 -10.87 -9.72 -17.70
CA ALA A 396 -10.81 -8.47 -18.44
C ALA A 396 -11.11 -7.27 -17.52
N ARG A 397 -10.66 -6.08 -17.92
CA ARG A 397 -10.99 -4.81 -17.23
C ARG A 397 -11.90 -3.93 -18.07
N LEU A 398 -12.89 -3.32 -17.40
CA LEU A 398 -13.74 -2.30 -18.01
C LEU A 398 -13.15 -0.91 -17.76
N VAL A 399 -12.79 -0.22 -18.85
CA VAL A 399 -12.28 1.14 -18.82
C VAL A 399 -13.42 2.11 -19.11
N ILE A 400 -13.75 2.98 -18.17
CA ILE A 400 -14.71 4.07 -18.36
C ILE A 400 -13.94 5.31 -18.79
N VAL A 401 -14.20 5.75 -20.02
CA VAL A 401 -13.52 6.90 -20.63
C VAL A 401 -14.47 8.10 -20.64
N THR A 402 -14.07 9.17 -19.97
CA THR A 402 -14.76 10.48 -19.96
C THR A 402 -13.87 11.55 -20.59
N ARG A 403 -14.40 12.77 -20.79
CA ARG A 403 -13.63 13.93 -21.23
C ARG A 403 -14.03 15.16 -20.41
N GLY A 404 -13.09 15.78 -19.71
CA GLY A 404 -13.31 16.98 -18.90
C GLY A 404 -14.32 16.78 -17.76
N ALA A 405 -14.55 15.54 -17.34
CA ALA A 405 -15.44 15.19 -16.24
C ALA A 405 -14.78 15.39 -14.87
N MET A 406 -13.45 15.51 -14.83
CA MET A 406 -12.64 15.81 -13.67
C MET A 406 -11.71 16.99 -13.96
N ALA A 407 -11.27 17.68 -12.90
CA ALA A 407 -10.21 18.68 -12.99
C ALA A 407 -8.92 18.05 -12.42
N ALA A 408 -7.86 18.07 -13.22
CA ALA A 408 -6.54 17.56 -12.85
C ALA A 408 -5.72 18.61 -12.08
N ASP A 409 -6.05 19.90 -12.19
CA ASP A 409 -5.44 20.96 -11.39
C ASP A 409 -6.47 21.96 -10.84
N ALA A 410 -6.02 22.87 -9.97
CA ALA A 410 -6.89 23.83 -9.31
C ALA A 410 -7.32 25.02 -10.21
N GLU A 411 -6.65 25.21 -11.34
CA GLU A 411 -6.95 26.25 -12.33
C GLU A 411 -7.88 25.74 -13.43
N GLU A 412 -7.94 24.42 -13.61
CA GLU A 412 -8.82 23.70 -14.50
C GLU A 412 -10.24 23.56 -13.94
N GLY A 413 -11.23 23.86 -14.77
CA GLY A 413 -12.63 23.69 -14.44
C GLY A 413 -13.18 22.39 -15.03
N VAL A 414 -14.03 21.68 -14.29
CA VAL A 414 -14.82 20.56 -14.83
C VAL A 414 -15.74 21.08 -15.94
N THR A 415 -15.50 20.63 -17.17
CA THR A 415 -16.27 21.05 -18.36
C THR A 415 -17.42 20.10 -18.70
N ASP A 416 -17.42 18.88 -18.15
CA ASP A 416 -18.45 17.86 -18.30
C ASP A 416 -19.08 17.45 -16.96
N LEU A 417 -19.97 18.31 -16.46
CA LEU A 417 -20.75 18.04 -15.25
C LEU A 417 -21.73 16.86 -15.41
N VAL A 418 -22.07 16.47 -16.64
CA VAL A 418 -22.99 15.36 -16.89
C VAL A 418 -22.34 14.03 -16.53
N HIS A 419 -21.05 13.87 -16.81
CA HIS A 419 -20.33 12.62 -16.59
C HIS A 419 -19.49 12.60 -15.30
N ALA A 420 -19.28 13.74 -14.62
CA ALA A 420 -18.59 13.81 -13.33
C ALA A 420 -19.08 12.77 -12.28
N PRO A 421 -20.40 12.46 -12.15
CA PRO A 421 -20.86 11.47 -11.17
C PRO A 421 -20.39 10.03 -11.43
N LEU A 422 -19.97 9.70 -12.65
CA LEU A 422 -19.49 8.34 -12.99
C LEU A 422 -18.23 8.00 -12.21
N TRP A 423 -17.38 8.98 -11.93
CA TRP A 423 -16.14 8.78 -11.19
C TRP A 423 -16.39 8.29 -9.76
N GLY A 424 -17.38 8.86 -9.06
CA GLY A 424 -17.76 8.38 -7.72
C GLY A 424 -18.38 6.98 -7.76
N LEU A 425 -19.23 6.71 -8.75
CA LEU A 425 -19.88 5.42 -8.93
C LEU A 425 -18.87 4.30 -9.20
N VAL A 426 -17.97 4.51 -10.15
CA VAL A 426 -17.00 3.49 -10.59
C VAL A 426 -15.91 3.28 -9.55
N ARG A 427 -15.46 4.32 -8.83
CA ARG A 427 -14.55 4.15 -7.68
C ARG A 427 -15.16 3.27 -6.58
N SER A 428 -16.47 3.41 -6.35
CA SER A 428 -17.19 2.55 -5.40
C SER A 428 -17.20 1.09 -5.91
N ALA A 429 -17.52 0.89 -7.20
CA ALA A 429 -17.51 -0.44 -7.81
C ALA A 429 -16.12 -1.12 -7.80
N GLU A 430 -15.05 -0.35 -8.03
CA GLU A 430 -13.64 -0.82 -7.96
C GLU A 430 -13.23 -1.17 -6.53
N THR A 431 -13.69 -0.41 -5.54
CA THR A 431 -13.45 -0.73 -4.11
C THR A 431 -14.09 -2.07 -3.74
N GLU A 432 -15.27 -2.37 -4.29
CA GLU A 432 -15.98 -3.63 -4.06
C GLU A 432 -15.45 -4.78 -4.94
N ASN A 433 -14.85 -4.50 -6.09
CA ASN A 433 -14.35 -5.50 -7.04
C ASN A 433 -12.96 -5.10 -7.57
N PRO A 434 -11.90 -5.25 -6.75
CA PRO A 434 -10.57 -4.77 -7.10
C PRO A 434 -10.03 -5.36 -8.42
N GLY A 435 -9.42 -4.50 -9.24
CA GLY A 435 -8.78 -4.86 -10.50
C GLY A 435 -9.74 -5.04 -11.69
N ARG A 436 -11.03 -4.74 -11.54
CA ARG A 436 -12.05 -4.94 -12.59
C ARG A 436 -12.36 -3.68 -13.38
N PHE A 437 -12.08 -2.49 -12.85
CA PHE A 437 -12.44 -1.21 -13.46
C PHE A 437 -11.26 -0.24 -13.55
N VAL A 438 -11.26 0.58 -14.59
CA VAL A 438 -10.32 1.70 -14.76
C VAL A 438 -11.10 2.95 -15.15
N LEU A 439 -10.71 4.10 -14.59
CA LEU A 439 -11.24 5.43 -14.95
C LEU A 439 -10.18 6.23 -15.69
N VAL A 440 -10.55 6.79 -16.84
CA VAL A 440 -9.71 7.67 -17.66
C VAL A 440 -10.51 8.90 -18.04
N ASP A 441 -9.99 10.10 -17.72
CA ASP A 441 -10.50 11.36 -18.30
C ASP A 441 -9.49 11.81 -19.35
N VAL A 442 -9.96 12.06 -20.57
CA VAL A 442 -9.07 12.50 -21.65
C VAL A 442 -9.15 14.00 -21.84
N ASP A 443 -7.99 14.66 -21.88
CA ASP A 443 -7.85 16.03 -22.33
C ASP A 443 -7.73 16.08 -23.86
N VAL A 444 -7.89 17.27 -24.43
CA VAL A 444 -8.39 17.45 -25.80
C VAL A 444 -7.32 17.23 -26.87
N ASP A 445 -6.81 16.01 -27.02
CA ASP A 445 -6.35 15.47 -28.32
C ASP A 445 -6.27 13.94 -28.33
N VAL A 446 -6.68 13.34 -29.45
CA VAL A 446 -6.84 11.88 -29.61
C VAL A 446 -5.52 11.10 -29.41
N ALA A 447 -4.38 11.78 -29.53
CA ALA A 447 -3.04 11.21 -29.32
C ALA A 447 -2.73 10.91 -27.84
N GLU A 448 -3.23 11.70 -26.89
CA GLU A 448 -2.98 11.50 -25.45
C GLU A 448 -3.88 10.40 -24.85
N ALA A 449 -5.07 10.18 -25.43
CA ALA A 449 -5.95 9.07 -25.08
C ALA A 449 -5.28 7.70 -25.33
N ALA A 450 -4.38 7.61 -26.32
CA ALA A 450 -3.62 6.40 -26.62
C ALA A 450 -2.55 6.12 -25.55
N GLU A 451 -1.81 7.14 -25.12
CA GLU A 451 -0.83 7.02 -24.05
C GLU A 451 -1.49 6.68 -22.70
N ALA A 452 -2.64 7.29 -22.39
CA ALA A 452 -3.43 7.01 -21.19
C ALA A 452 -3.97 5.57 -21.15
N ALA A 453 -4.47 5.06 -22.28
CA ALA A 453 -4.95 3.68 -22.37
C ALA A 453 -3.80 2.65 -22.36
N GLU A 454 -2.62 2.99 -22.89
CA GLU A 454 -1.41 2.18 -22.75
C GLU A 454 -0.95 2.10 -21.28
N ALA A 455 -0.94 3.22 -20.57
CA ALA A 455 -0.66 3.26 -19.14
C ALA A 455 -1.68 2.44 -18.32
N ALA A 456 -2.97 2.51 -18.66
CA ALA A 456 -4.02 1.73 -18.01
C ALA A 456 -3.88 0.20 -18.20
N GLY A 457 -3.31 -0.24 -19.33
CA GLY A 457 -3.00 -1.65 -19.58
C GLY A 457 -1.74 -2.15 -18.87
N ALA A 458 -0.82 -1.25 -18.52
CA ALA A 458 0.43 -1.56 -17.81
C ALA A 458 0.32 -1.37 -16.28
N ALA A 459 -0.63 -0.58 -15.80
CA ALA A 459 -0.83 -0.30 -14.39
C ALA A 459 -1.50 -1.49 -13.68
N GLU A 460 -0.75 -2.17 -12.82
CA GLU A 460 -1.33 -2.75 -11.60
C GLU A 460 -1.77 -1.60 -10.69
N ALA A 461 -3.03 -1.65 -10.27
CA ALA A 461 -3.74 -0.75 -9.36
C ALA A 461 -2.90 0.36 -8.68
N ALA A 462 -2.86 1.54 -9.31
CA ALA A 462 -2.65 2.82 -8.64
C ALA A 462 -3.41 3.89 -9.43
N GLY A 463 -4.12 4.76 -8.71
CA GLY A 463 -5.23 5.54 -9.24
C GLY A 463 -4.91 6.54 -10.36
N GLY A 464 -5.99 6.91 -11.07
CA GLY A 464 -6.14 8.16 -11.84
C GLY A 464 -5.12 8.40 -12.95
N VAL A 465 -5.47 8.04 -14.19
CA VAL A 465 -4.67 8.31 -15.38
C VAL A 465 -5.11 9.64 -16.02
N GLY A 466 -4.19 10.60 -16.14
CA GLY A 466 -4.33 11.82 -16.93
C GLY A 466 -2.95 12.30 -17.40
N ALA A 467 -2.84 12.73 -18.66
CA ALA A 467 -1.60 13.20 -19.28
C ALA A 467 -1.59 14.73 -19.32
N ALA A 468 -0.49 15.37 -18.92
CA ALA A 468 -0.31 16.82 -19.03
C ALA A 468 0.90 17.14 -19.91
N GLY A 469 0.63 17.76 -21.06
CA GLY A 469 1.62 18.27 -21.99
C GLY A 469 2.42 19.44 -21.42
N THR A 470 3.74 19.38 -21.57
CA THR A 470 4.66 20.47 -21.25
C THR A 470 4.43 21.67 -22.16
N ALA A 471 4.12 22.84 -21.60
CA ALA A 471 4.28 24.12 -22.28
C ALA A 471 5.10 25.07 -21.40
N GLY A 472 6.32 25.36 -21.83
CA GLY A 472 7.20 26.30 -21.15
C GLY A 472 6.86 27.77 -21.44
N ALA A 473 7.11 28.61 -20.43
CA ALA A 473 7.85 29.87 -20.51
C ALA A 473 8.26 30.29 -19.10
#